data_AF-A0A536YXW7-F1
#
_entry.id   AF-A0A536YXW7-F1
#
_cell.length_a   1.000
_cell.length_b   1.000
_cell.length_c   1.000
_cell.angle_alpha   90.00
_cell.angle_beta   90.00
_cell.angle_gamma   90.00
#
_symmetry.space_group_name_H-M   'P 1'
#
loop_
_entity.id
_entity.type
_entity.pdbx_description
1 polymer ?
#
loop_
_entity_poly.entity_id
_entity_poly.type
_entity_poly.pdbx_seq_one_letter_code
_entity_poly.pdbx_strand_id
1 'polypeptide(L)' 'MLLAAGVGATIRLETQGPDEGEAMTAMVELIAGRFGEQR' A
#
# COMPACT_ATOMS: atom_id res chain seq x y z
N MET A 1 -5.81 1.98 -12.95
CA MET A 1 -7.22 1.59 -12.75
C MET A 1 -7.54 1.68 -11.26
N LEU A 2 -8.74 2.12 -10.89
CA LEU A 2 -9.17 2.17 -9.49
C LEU A 2 -9.48 0.76 -9.00
N LEU A 3 -8.61 0.23 -8.13
CA LEU A 3 -8.92 -0.94 -7.33
C LEU A 3 -10.04 -0.51 -6.36
N ALA A 4 -11.26 -1.02 -6.52
CA ALA A 4 -12.42 -0.69 -5.68
C ALA A 4 -12.32 -1.32 -4.27
N ALA A 5 -11.14 -1.25 -3.65
CA ALA A 5 -10.88 -1.74 -2.31
C ALA A 5 -11.41 -0.73 -1.29
N GLY A 6 -12.59 -1.01 -0.75
CA GLY A 6 -13.14 -0.25 0.38
C GLY A 6 -12.45 -0.58 1.71
N VAL A 7 -12.78 0.18 2.76
CA VAL A 7 -12.32 -0.12 4.12
C VAL A 7 -12.70 -1.55 4.51
N GLY A 8 -11.72 -2.32 5.00
CA GLY A 8 -11.91 -3.73 5.36
C GLY A 8 -11.71 -4.73 4.21
N ALA A 9 -11.41 -4.27 3.00
CA ALA A 9 -11.02 -5.14 1.91
C ALA A 9 -9.61 -5.72 2.13
N THR A 10 -9.43 -6.98 1.78
CA THR A 10 -8.10 -7.61 1.69
C THR A 10 -7.61 -7.56 0.26
N ILE A 11 -6.39 -7.07 0.04
CA ILE A 11 -5.75 -6.99 -1.27
C ILE A 11 -4.41 -7.71 -1.26
N ARG A 12 -3.95 -8.15 -2.44
CA ARG A 12 -2.60 -8.67 -2.65
C ARG A 12 -1.74 -7.58 -3.29
N LEU A 13 -0.56 -7.36 -2.73
CA LEU A 13 0.44 -6.41 -3.22
C LEU A 13 1.68 -7.18 -3.67
N GLU A 14 2.20 -6.85 -4.84
CA GLU A 14 3.43 -7.42 -5.40
C GLU A 14 4.29 -6.29 -5.97
N THR A 15 5.59 -6.41 -5.79
CA THR A 15 6.63 -5.49 -6.29
C THR A 15 7.62 -6.30 -7.10
N GLN A 16 8.17 -5.71 -8.17
CA GLN A 16 9.23 -6.32 -8.98
C GLN A 16 10.20 -5.24 -9.41
N GLY A 17 11.48 -5.46 -9.16
CA GLY A 17 12.53 -4.51 -9.53
C GLY A 17 13.71 -4.53 -8.57
N PRO A 18 14.78 -3.79 -8.90
CA PRO A 18 15.97 -3.71 -8.05
C PRO A 18 15.71 -3.07 -6.67
N ASP A 19 14.60 -2.36 -6.53
CA ASP A 19 14.16 -1.62 -5.35
C ASP A 19 12.91 -2.23 -4.68
N GLU A 20 12.55 -3.47 -5.02
CA GLU A 20 11.29 -4.10 -4.59
C GLU A 20 11.09 -4.12 -3.06
N GLY A 21 12.16 -4.28 -2.28
CA GLY A 21 12.08 -4.30 -0.81
C GLY A 21 11.81 -2.91 -0.21
N GLU A 22 12.42 -1.88 -0.77
CA GLU A 22 12.22 -0.48 -0.36
C GLU A 22 10.81 -0.04 -0.74
N ALA A 23 10.37 -0.39 -1.96
CA ALA A 23 9.00 -0.16 -2.43
C ALA A 23 7.96 -0.87 -1.55
N MET A 24 8.17 -2.14 -1.21
CA MET A 24 7.25 -2.88 -0.32
C MET A 24 7.14 -2.21 1.06
N THR A 25 8.28 -1.78 1.62
CA THR A 25 8.33 -1.10 2.93
C THR A 25 7.55 0.20 2.90
N ALA A 26 7.81 1.07 1.92
CA ALA A 26 7.11 2.35 1.78
C ALA A 26 5.59 2.16 1.57
N MET A 27 5.17 1.15 0.82
CA MET A 27 3.75 0.85 0.61
C MET A 27 3.06 0.42 1.90
N VAL A 28 3.70 -0.43 2.71
CA VAL A 28 3.16 -0.86 4.02
C VAL A 28 3.05 0.33 4.98
N GLU A 29 4.09 1.17 5.04
CA GLU A 29 4.09 2.38 5.89
C GLU A 29 2.98 3.35 5.50
N LEU A 30 2.78 3.58 4.20
CA LEU A 30 1.72 4.46 3.68
C LEU A 30 0.32 3.96 4.07
N ILE A 31 0.06 2.66 3.90
CA ILE A 31 -1.22 2.05 4.23
C ILE A 31 -1.45 2.07 5.76
N ALA A 32 -0.42 1.74 6.55
CA ALA A 32 -0.49 1.79 8.01
C ALA A 32 -0.73 3.23 8.52
N GLY A 33 -0.14 4.22 7.84
CA GLY A 33 -0.35 5.65 8.07
C GLY A 33 -1.68 6.19 7.54
N ARG A 34 -2.60 5.32 7.08
CA ARG A 34 -3.90 5.71 6.51
C ARG A 34 -3.77 6.78 5.42
N PHE A 35 -2.76 6.63 4.56
CA PHE A 35 -2.49 7.56 3.47
C PHE A 35 -2.28 9.02 3.90
N GLY A 36 -1.90 9.26 5.16
CA GLY A 36 -1.64 10.60 5.70
C GLY A 36 -2.89 11.39 6.08
N GLU A 37 -4.06 10.73 6.20
CA GLU A 37 -5.28 11.39 6.69
C GLU A 37 -5.11 11.84 8.15
N GLN A 38 -5.18 13.15 8.38
CA GLN A 38 -5.28 13.72 9.73
C GLN A 38 -6.75 13.61 10.20
N ARG A 39 -6.95 13.15 11.42
CA ARG A 39 -8.28 13.00 12.03
C ARG A 39 -8.98 14.33 12.25
#